data_AF-A0AA38BVW8-F1
#
_entry.id   AF-A0AA38BVW8-F1
#
_cell.length_a   1.000
_cell.length_b   1.000
_cell.length_c   1.000
_cell.angle_alpha   90.00
_cell.angle_beta   90.00
_cell.angle_gamma   90.00
#
_symmetry.space_group_name_H-M   'P 1'
#
loop_
_entity.id
_entity.type
_entity.pdbx_description
1 polymer ?
#
loop_
_entity_poly.entity_id
_entity_poly.type
_entity_poly.pdbx_seq_one_letter_code
_entity_poly.pdbx_strand_id
1 'polypeptide(L)'
;VKTGSMPSLPRQKELTSALEPIHAKLAMENESAGRHPVYKCNDVQAKAAESFLGVLRTYLESFCSDLRSHTITNVQSNNDRVSLLLKDSFIDSFPSRDQPFIK
;
A
#
# COMPACT_ATOMS: atom_id res chain seq x y z
N VAL A 1 29.07 7.95 2.03
CA VAL A 1 27.86 7.45 2.72
C VAL A 1 27.13 6.54 1.74
N LYS A 2 27.09 5.21 1.96
CA LYS A 2 26.34 4.31 1.07
C LYS A 2 24.87 4.62 1.30
N THR A 3 24.23 5.29 0.35
CA THR A 3 22.78 5.41 0.28
C THR A 3 22.23 3.98 0.17
N GLY A 4 21.76 3.43 1.28
CA GLY A 4 21.19 2.09 1.31
C GLY A 4 20.06 2.03 0.28
N SER A 5 20.11 1.05 -0.61
CA SER A 5 19.01 0.77 -1.53
C SER A 5 17.74 0.56 -0.72
N MET A 6 16.70 1.35 -0.99
CA MET A 6 15.38 1.12 -0.40
C MET A 6 14.91 -0.29 -0.82
N PRO A 7 14.37 -1.10 0.10
CA PRO A 7 13.86 -2.42 -0.25
C PRO A 7 12.72 -2.31 -1.27
N SER A 8 12.67 -3.29 -2.17
CA SER A 8 11.63 -3.38 -3.20
C SER A 8 10.27 -3.67 -2.58
N LEU A 9 9.21 -3.16 -3.21
CA LEU A 9 7.83 -3.49 -2.83
C LEU A 9 7.54 -4.99 -3.10
N PRO A 10 6.95 -5.73 -2.16
CA PRO A 10 6.51 -7.09 -2.41
C PRO A 10 5.52 -7.14 -3.58
N ARG A 11 5.69 -8.08 -4.52
CA ARG A 11 4.80 -8.18 -5.71
C ARG A 11 4.70 -6.89 -6.53
N GLN A 12 5.75 -6.07 -6.57
CA GLN A 12 5.76 -4.79 -7.30
C GLN A 12 5.26 -4.89 -8.75
N LYS A 13 5.65 -5.94 -9.49
CA LYS A 13 5.23 -6.14 -10.88
C LYS A 13 3.71 -6.30 -11.01
N GLU A 14 3.09 -7.04 -10.10
CA GLU A 14 1.63 -7.24 -10.08
C GLU A 14 0.91 -5.93 -9.75
N LEU A 15 1.43 -5.19 -8.75
CA LEU A 15 0.90 -3.88 -8.39
C LEU A 15 0.99 -2.91 -9.57
N THR A 16 2.15 -2.81 -10.22
CA THR A 16 2.33 -1.92 -11.37
C THR A 16 1.38 -2.29 -12.51
N SER A 17 1.26 -3.59 -12.84
CA SER A 17 0.34 -4.06 -13.87
C SER A 17 -1.13 -3.70 -13.56
N ALA A 18 -1.55 -3.79 -12.29
CA ALA A 18 -2.89 -3.41 -11.86
C ALA A 18 -3.13 -1.88 -11.91
N LEU A 19 -2.12 -1.09 -11.61
CA LEU A 19 -2.21 0.38 -11.58
C LEU A 19 -2.02 1.03 -12.95
N GLU A 20 -1.27 0.41 -13.85
CA GLU A 20 -0.91 0.94 -15.18
C GLU A 20 -2.10 1.43 -16.01
N PRO A 21 -3.19 0.65 -16.22
CA PRO A 21 -4.33 1.13 -17.01
C PRO A 21 -5.06 2.30 -16.35
N ILE A 22 -5.09 2.35 -15.01
CA ILE A 22 -5.73 3.43 -14.25
C ILE A 22 -4.89 4.69 -14.34
N HIS A 23 -3.56 4.54 -14.22
CA HIS A 23 -2.61 5.61 -14.40
C HIS A 23 -2.66 6.20 -15.82
N ALA A 24 -2.71 5.36 -16.86
CA ALA A 24 -2.86 5.82 -18.24
C ALA A 24 -4.13 6.66 -18.42
N LYS A 25 -5.25 6.25 -17.83
CA LYS A 25 -6.51 7.00 -17.86
C LYS A 25 -6.39 8.37 -17.16
N LEU A 26 -5.72 8.43 -16.01
CA LEU A 26 -5.46 9.68 -15.30
C LEU A 26 -4.51 10.61 -16.09
N ALA A 27 -3.52 10.04 -16.78
CA ALA A 27 -2.55 10.78 -17.58
C ALA A 27 -3.19 11.40 -18.83
N MET A 28 -4.05 10.67 -19.54
CA MET A 28 -4.76 11.17 -20.73
C MET A 28 -5.67 12.38 -20.40
N GLU A 29 -6.32 12.37 -19.24
CA GLU A 29 -7.16 13.50 -18.77
C GLU A 29 -6.33 14.72 -18.35
N ASN A 30 -5.01 14.59 -18.16
CA ASN A 30 -4.14 15.74 -17.92
C ASN A 30 -3.68 16.41 -19.22
N GLU A 31 -3.55 15.67 -20.32
CA GLU A 31 -3.16 16.24 -21.62
C GLU A 31 -4.28 17.07 -22.27
N SER A 32 -5.54 16.82 -21.90
CA SER A 32 -6.69 17.61 -22.34
C SER A 32 -6.84 18.95 -21.61
N ALA A 33 -6.05 19.21 -20.56
CA ALA A 33 -5.94 20.51 -19.90
C ALA A 33 -5.07 21.46 -20.76
N GLY A 34 -5.67 22.04 -21.81
CA GLY A 34 -5.00 22.98 -22.71
C GLY A 34 -4.51 24.28 -22.06
N ARG A 35 -4.10 25.24 -22.91
CA ARG A 35 -3.39 26.53 -22.68
C ARG A 35 -3.76 27.37 -21.43
N HIS A 36 -4.89 27.08 -20.78
CA HIS A 36 -5.31 27.61 -19.49
C HIS A 36 -5.75 26.45 -18.58
N PRO A 37 -4.82 25.84 -17.80
CA PRO A 37 -5.18 24.78 -16.86
C PRO A 37 -6.06 25.37 -15.76
N VAL A 38 -7.37 25.17 -15.88
CA VAL A 38 -8.29 25.37 -14.77
C VAL A 38 -8.22 24.11 -13.93
N TYR A 39 -7.75 24.20 -12.68
CA TYR A 39 -7.78 23.08 -11.74
C TYR A 39 -9.24 22.74 -11.42
N LYS A 40 -9.84 21.89 -12.26
CA LYS A 40 -11.19 21.38 -12.08
C LYS A 40 -11.11 19.87 -12.18
N CYS A 41 -11.22 19.20 -11.04
CA CYS A 41 -11.36 17.76 -10.98
C CYS A 41 -12.62 17.36 -11.75
N ASN A 42 -12.47 16.53 -12.78
CA ASN A 42 -13.60 16.00 -13.53
C ASN A 42 -14.06 14.65 -12.94
N ASP A 43 -15.31 14.24 -13.21
CA ASP A 43 -15.86 13.00 -12.64
C ASP A 43 -15.07 11.75 -13.08
N VAL A 44 -14.46 11.79 -14.27
CA VAL A 44 -13.64 10.70 -14.82
C VAL A 44 -12.34 10.55 -14.03
N GLN A 45 -11.67 11.65 -13.71
CA GLN A 45 -10.47 11.73 -12.89
C GLN A 45 -10.78 11.31 -11.46
N ALA A 46 -11.88 11.79 -10.87
CA ALA A 46 -12.32 11.39 -9.54
C ALA A 46 -12.54 9.87 -9.45
N LYS A 47 -13.24 9.28 -10.44
CA LYS A 47 -13.50 7.84 -10.49
C LYS A 47 -12.23 7.01 -10.71
N ALA A 48 -11.34 7.48 -11.58
CA ALA A 48 -10.07 6.80 -11.82
C ALA A 48 -9.15 6.89 -10.59
N ALA A 49 -9.10 8.02 -9.90
CA ALA A 49 -8.34 8.20 -8.66
C ALA A 49 -8.91 7.32 -7.53
N GLU A 50 -10.23 7.26 -7.36
CA GLU A 50 -10.89 6.33 -6.42
C GLU A 50 -10.47 4.88 -6.69
N SER A 51 -10.49 4.47 -7.96
CA SER A 51 -10.08 3.12 -8.35
C SER A 51 -8.60 2.86 -8.07
N PHE A 52 -7.73 3.82 -8.39
CA PHE A 52 -6.29 3.74 -8.14
C PHE A 52 -5.99 3.56 -6.64
N LEU A 53 -6.62 4.39 -5.81
CA LEU A 53 -6.50 4.32 -4.36
C LEU A 53 -7.10 3.03 -3.80
N GLY A 54 -8.18 2.50 -4.39
CA GLY A 54 -8.76 1.22 -4.02
C GLY A 54 -7.80 0.04 -4.23
N VAL A 55 -7.11 0.02 -5.37
CA VAL A 55 -6.07 -1.00 -5.66
C VAL A 55 -4.92 -0.90 -4.66
N LEU A 56 -4.39 0.31 -4.45
CA LEU A 56 -3.32 0.53 -3.46
C LEU A 56 -3.74 0.14 -2.04
N ARG A 57 -4.95 0.50 -1.63
CA ARG A 57 -5.49 0.15 -0.33
C ARG A 57 -5.58 -1.35 -0.14
N THR A 58 -6.18 -2.06 -1.11
CA THR A 58 -6.29 -3.53 -1.07
C THR A 58 -4.91 -4.19 -1.00
N TYR A 59 -3.96 -3.68 -1.77
CA TYR A 59 -2.58 -4.15 -1.75
C TYR A 59 -1.94 -3.99 -0.37
N LEU A 60 -2.05 -2.82 0.24
CA LEU A 60 -1.50 -2.55 1.58
C LEU A 60 -2.22 -3.34 2.68
N GLU A 61 -3.54 -3.47 2.60
CA GLU A 61 -4.34 -4.27 3.54
C GLU A 61 -3.96 -5.75 3.48
N SER A 62 -3.51 -6.25 2.33
CA SER A 62 -3.04 -7.63 2.20
C SER A 62 -1.84 -7.96 3.11
N PHE A 63 -0.99 -6.97 3.40
CA PHE A 63 0.13 -7.14 4.34
C PHE A 63 -0.32 -7.27 5.79
N CYS A 64 -1.49 -6.73 6.13
CA CYS A 64 -2.00 -6.76 7.50
C CYS A 64 -3.02 -7.89 7.71
N SER A 65 -3.30 -8.69 6.68
CA SER A 65 -4.37 -9.70 6.69
C SER A 65 -4.18 -10.79 7.75
N ASP A 66 -2.93 -11.11 8.08
CA ASP A 66 -2.49 -12.12 9.04
C ASP A 66 -1.98 -11.52 10.36
N LEU A 67 -2.00 -10.18 10.52
CA LEU A 67 -1.48 -9.48 11.71
C LEU A 67 -2.02 -10.07 13.02
N ARG A 68 -3.30 -10.47 13.04
CA ARG A 68 -3.95 -11.08 14.21
C ARG A 68 -3.32 -12.40 14.62
N SER A 69 -2.86 -13.22 13.67
CA SER A 69 -2.20 -14.51 13.93
C SER A 69 -0.85 -14.33 14.62
N HIS A 70 -0.25 -13.15 14.48
CA HIS A 70 1.01 -12.77 15.11
C HIS A 70 0.82 -11.84 16.31
N THR A 71 -0.40 -11.71 16.82
CA THR A 71 -0.73 -10.81 17.93
C THR A 71 -1.27 -11.57 19.14
N ILE A 72 -0.69 -11.33 20.31
CA ILE A 72 -1.24 -11.78 21.59
C ILE A 72 -2.27 -10.74 22.06
N THR A 73 -3.55 -11.09 22.04
CA THR A 73 -4.67 -10.12 22.21
C THR A 73 -5.21 -9.99 23.63
N ASN A 74 -4.77 -10.84 24.56
CA ASN A 74 -5.30 -10.89 25.93
C ASN A 74 -4.20 -10.74 26.98
N VAL A 75 -3.39 -9.69 26.84
CA VAL A 75 -2.40 -9.34 27.85
C VAL A 75 -3.02 -8.26 28.74
N GLN A 76 -3.21 -8.58 30.02
CA GLN A 76 -3.69 -7.63 31.01
C GLN A 76 -2.48 -6.89 31.58
N SER A 77 -2.40 -5.59 31.34
CA SER A 77 -1.35 -4.72 31.89
C SER A 77 -2.04 -3.57 32.60
N ASN A 78 -1.85 -3.43 33.92
CA ASN A 78 -2.41 -2.35 34.72
C ASN A 78 -3.92 -2.09 34.49
N ASN A 79 -4.71 -3.17 34.40
CA ASN A 79 -6.16 -3.14 34.16
C ASN A 79 -6.62 -2.76 32.74
N ASP A 80 -5.69 -2.48 31.81
CA ASP A 80 -5.95 -2.27 30.39
C ASP A 80 -5.71 -3.54 29.56
N ARG A 81 -6.57 -3.76 28.56
CA ARG A 81 -6.35 -4.81 27.56
C ARG A 81 -5.41 -4.28 26.49
N VAL A 82 -4.23 -4.88 26.39
CA VAL A 82 -3.26 -4.55 25.34
C VAL A 82 -3.02 -5.75 24.43
N SER A 83 -2.77 -5.44 23.15
CA SER A 83 -2.39 -6.42 22.14
C SER A 83 -0.89 -6.29 21.86
N LEU A 84 -0.15 -7.39 21.93
CA LEU A 84 1.28 -7.43 21.63
C LEU A 84 1.52 -8.08 20.26
N LEU A 85 2.04 -7.31 19.30
CA LEU A 85 2.49 -7.85 18.01
C LEU A 85 3.85 -8.51 18.16
N LEU A 86 3.95 -9.78 17.79
CA LEU A 86 5.18 -10.54 17.72
C LEU A 86 5.92 -10.20 16.43
N LYS A 87 6.72 -9.12 16.47
CA LYS A 87 7.40 -8.54 15.30
C LYS A 87 8.09 -9.59 14.43
N ASP A 88 8.97 -10.38 15.01
CA ASP A 88 9.78 -11.33 14.23
C ASP A 88 8.90 -12.44 13.61
N SER A 89 7.91 -12.92 14.37
CA SER A 89 6.95 -13.91 13.85
C SER A 89 6.13 -13.36 12.67
N PHE A 90 5.75 -12.08 12.70
CA PHE A 90 5.05 -11.41 11.60
C PHE A 90 5.97 -11.19 10.40
N ILE A 91 7.21 -10.74 10.60
CA ILE A 91 8.16 -10.57 9.49
C ILE A 91 8.46 -11.92 8.83
N ASP A 92 8.66 -12.97 9.62
CA ASP A 92 8.99 -14.31 9.12
C ASP A 92 7.83 -14.98 8.37
N SER A 93 6.59 -14.46 8.45
CA SER A 93 5.46 -14.95 7.64
C SER A 93 5.61 -14.60 6.15
N PHE A 94 6.40 -13.57 5.82
CA PHE A 94 6.65 -13.14 4.44
C PHE A 94 7.80 -13.93 3.79
N PRO A 95 7.78 -14.11 2.46
CA PRO A 95 8.92 -14.67 1.72
C PRO A 95 10.21 -13.89 2.01
N SER A 96 11.35 -14.57 2.16
CA SER A 96 12.63 -13.94 2.57
C SER A 96 13.07 -12.75 1.71
N ARG A 97 12.67 -12.72 0.43
CA ARG A 97 12.94 -11.59 -0.48
C ARG A 97 12.15 -10.31 -0.13
N ASP A 98 10.98 -10.47 0.50
CA ASP A 98 10.01 -9.42 0.79
C ASP A 98 10.16 -8.91 2.24
N GLN A 99 10.74 -9.71 3.13
CA GLN A 99 11.02 -9.36 4.54
C GLN A 99 11.79 -8.03 4.73
N PRO A 100 12.79 -7.66 3.91
CA PRO A 100 13.49 -6.39 4.06
C PRO A 100 12.57 -5.17 3.94
N PHE A 101 11.46 -5.27 3.21
CA PHE A 101 10.47 -4.21 3.08
C PHE A 101 9.54 -4.11 4.29
N ILE A 102 9.22 -5.25 4.92
CA ILE A 102 8.30 -5.33 6.07
C ILE A 102 8.97 -4.90 7.39
N LYS A 103 10.30 -5.00 7.47
CA LYS A 103 11.11 -4.85 8.69
C LYS A 103 11.24 -3.43 9.23
#